data_AF-A0A497I752-F1
#
_entry.id   AF-A0A497I752-F1
#
_cell.length_a   1.000
_cell.length_b   1.000
_cell.length_c   1.000
_cell.angle_alpha   90.00
_cell.angle_beta   90.00
_cell.angle_gamma   90.00
#
_symmetry.space_group_name_H-M   'P 1'
#
loop_
_entity.id
_entity.type
_entity.pdbx_description
1 polymer ?
#
loop_
_entity_poly.entity_id
_entity_poly.type
_entity_poly.pdbx_seq_one_letter_code
_entity_poly.pdbx_strand_id
1 'polypeptide(L)'
;MEGKILRVKFLNNHFLVVNMSLLKKLFGKKEEKKEVRRERKEEEVKKTLLEELCGEDQELYNALRWVNLDPRGKDPKDYEEKAKALEKDGKLIDARINYWTAGSVYLYEGEAEAAMKCFSKCAELHSKIFDGARHEAFEYLKRRGGVDKAIPVLKAYMEKAFVEKGAEKERS
;
A
#
# COMPACT_ATOMS: atom_id res chain seq x y z
N MET A 1 -8.93 -45.67 -38.62
CA MET A 1 -7.57 -45.16 -38.81
C MET A 1 -7.65 -44.05 -39.84
N GLU A 2 -6.96 -42.93 -39.53
CA GLU A 2 -6.56 -41.84 -40.44
C GLU A 2 -7.70 -40.94 -40.95
N GLY A 3 -7.83 -39.66 -40.60
CA GLY A 3 -6.79 -38.66 -40.34
C GLY A 3 -6.68 -37.71 -41.54
N LYS A 4 -7.54 -36.69 -41.62
CA LYS A 4 -7.33 -35.53 -42.50
C LYS A 4 -7.57 -34.22 -41.74
N ILE A 5 -6.45 -33.60 -41.43
CA ILE A 5 -6.30 -32.22 -40.97
C ILE A 5 -6.74 -31.27 -42.08
N LEU A 6 -7.61 -30.29 -41.78
CA LEU A 6 -7.74 -29.09 -42.60
C LEU A 6 -7.93 -27.83 -41.74
N ARG A 7 -6.79 -27.16 -41.54
CA ARG A 7 -6.55 -25.71 -41.44
C ARG A 7 -7.76 -24.82 -41.12
N VAL A 8 -7.77 -24.29 -39.90
CA VAL A 8 -8.56 -23.11 -39.53
C VAL A 8 -7.98 -21.89 -40.26
N LYS A 9 -8.69 -21.39 -41.28
CA LYS A 9 -8.50 -20.03 -41.79
C LYS A 9 -9.45 -19.13 -41.01
N PHE A 10 -8.86 -18.19 -40.27
CA PHE A 10 -9.53 -17.02 -39.74
C PHE A 10 -10.20 -16.26 -40.88
N LEU A 11 -11.53 -16.14 -40.84
CA LEU A 11 -12.27 -15.13 -41.59
C LEU A 11 -13.36 -14.55 -40.67
N ASN A 12 -13.22 -13.25 -40.42
CA ASN A 12 -14.18 -12.38 -39.78
C ASN A 12 -15.59 -12.55 -40.36
N ASN A 13 -16.62 -12.61 -39.51
CA ASN A 13 -17.84 -11.86 -39.78
C ASN A 13 -18.78 -11.72 -38.56
N HIS A 14 -19.31 -10.50 -38.43
CA HIS A 14 -20.71 -10.20 -38.10
C HIS A 14 -21.28 -10.43 -36.67
N PHE A 15 -21.28 -9.33 -35.90
CA PHE A 15 -22.40 -8.77 -35.14
C PHE A 15 -23.66 -9.66 -34.98
N LEU A 16 -23.84 -10.26 -33.80
CA LEU A 16 -25.11 -10.81 -33.32
C LEU A 16 -25.50 -10.07 -32.05
N VAL A 17 -26.23 -8.96 -32.20
CA VAL A 17 -27.00 -8.35 -31.12
C VAL A 17 -28.22 -9.23 -30.89
N VAL A 18 -28.11 -10.13 -29.91
CA VAL A 18 -29.26 -10.92 -29.46
C VAL A 18 -30.20 -9.99 -28.68
N ASN A 19 -31.39 -9.82 -29.22
CA ASN A 19 -32.41 -8.91 -28.73
C ASN A 19 -32.96 -9.41 -27.37
N MET A 20 -32.48 -8.80 -26.27
CA MET A 20 -32.80 -9.15 -24.87
C MET A 20 -34.31 -9.09 -24.52
N SER A 21 -35.15 -8.57 -25.42
CA SER A 21 -36.61 -8.56 -25.28
C SER A 21 -37.25 -9.94 -25.45
N LEU A 22 -36.68 -10.83 -26.29
CA LEU A 22 -37.21 -12.18 -26.50
C LEU A 22 -36.92 -13.12 -25.31
N LEU A 23 -35.77 -12.93 -24.64
CA LEU A 23 -35.36 -13.75 -23.49
C LEU A 23 -36.24 -13.53 -22.25
N LYS A 24 -36.81 -12.32 -22.08
CA LYS A 24 -37.70 -11.98 -20.96
C LYS A 24 -39.09 -12.62 -21.03
N LYS A 25 -39.54 -13.07 -22.20
CA LYS A 25 -40.86 -13.71 -22.38
C LYS A 25 -40.86 -15.22 -22.08
N LEU A 26 -39.69 -15.86 -22.02
CA LEU A 26 -39.56 -17.32 -21.85
C LEU A 26 -39.33 -17.75 -20.39
N PHE A 27 -38.97 -16.85 -19.48
CA PHE A 27 -38.78 -17.15 -18.06
C PHE A 27 -39.69 -16.27 -17.20
N GLY A 28 -40.94 -16.71 -17.06
CA GLY A 28 -41.88 -16.14 -16.11
C GLY A 28 -41.46 -16.44 -14.67
N LYS A 29 -40.86 -15.46 -14.00
CA LYS A 29 -40.98 -15.31 -12.54
C LYS A 29 -40.73 -13.85 -12.16
N LYS A 30 -41.78 -13.22 -11.63
CA LYS A 30 -41.73 -11.88 -11.01
C LYS A 30 -40.94 -12.02 -9.71
N GLU A 31 -39.73 -11.48 -9.64
CA GLU A 31 -39.09 -11.18 -8.36
C GLU A 31 -39.42 -9.73 -8.00
N GLU A 32 -40.35 -9.58 -7.07
CA GLU A 32 -40.57 -8.33 -6.37
C GLU A 32 -39.27 -7.93 -5.69
N LYS A 33 -38.67 -6.82 -6.12
CA LYS A 33 -37.62 -6.14 -5.38
C LYS A 33 -38.22 -5.69 -4.04
N LYS A 34 -38.11 -6.51 -3.02
CA LYS A 34 -38.11 -6.02 -1.64
C LYS A 34 -36.88 -5.13 -1.52
N GLU A 35 -37.10 -3.81 -1.55
CA GLU A 35 -36.18 -2.87 -0.93
C GLU A 35 -36.10 -3.25 0.55
N VAL A 36 -35.17 -4.14 0.88
CA VAL A 36 -34.62 -4.19 2.23
C VAL A 36 -33.85 -2.89 2.36
N ARG A 37 -34.54 -1.85 2.85
CA ARG A 37 -33.89 -0.68 3.44
C ARG A 37 -33.09 -1.24 4.61
N ARG A 38 -31.84 -1.61 4.32
CA ARG A 38 -30.84 -1.87 5.33
C ARG A 38 -30.66 -0.52 5.99
N GLU A 39 -31.36 -0.31 7.09
CA GLU A 39 -30.92 0.60 8.12
C GLU A 39 -29.57 0.04 8.58
N ARG A 40 -28.50 0.39 7.84
CA ARG A 40 -27.17 0.39 8.41
C ARG A 40 -27.31 1.38 9.56
N LYS A 41 -27.45 0.84 10.78
CA LYS A 41 -26.92 1.54 11.93
C LYS A 41 -25.48 1.86 11.53
N GLU A 42 -25.20 3.15 11.35
CA GLU A 42 -23.83 3.64 11.28
C GLU A 42 -23.22 3.28 12.63
N GLU A 43 -22.69 2.06 12.74
CA GLU A 43 -21.66 1.79 13.73
C GLU A 43 -20.56 2.77 13.38
N GLU A 44 -20.37 3.79 14.23
CA GLU A 44 -19.22 4.69 14.14
C GLU A 44 -17.98 3.80 14.03
N VAL A 45 -17.42 3.72 12.82
CA VAL A 45 -16.18 2.99 12.58
C VAL A 45 -15.13 3.74 13.36
N LYS A 46 -14.74 3.18 14.51
CA LYS A 46 -13.71 3.78 15.37
C LYS A 46 -12.43 3.90 14.55
N LYS A 47 -11.93 5.14 14.43
CA LYS A 47 -10.64 5.41 13.82
C LYS A 47 -9.53 4.74 14.63
N THR A 48 -8.51 4.24 13.94
CA THR A 48 -7.27 3.81 14.56
C THR A 48 -6.47 5.02 15.06
N LEU A 49 -5.58 4.82 16.03
CA LEU A 49 -4.69 5.88 16.52
C LEU A 49 -3.93 6.59 15.39
N LEU A 50 -3.47 5.85 14.37
CA LEU A 50 -2.76 6.45 13.24
C LEU A 50 -3.69 7.32 12.38
N GLU A 51 -4.94 6.89 12.15
CA GLU A 51 -5.95 7.69 11.43
C GLU A 51 -6.32 8.95 12.20
N GLU A 52 -6.43 8.87 13.53
CA GLU A 52 -6.67 10.03 14.38
C GLU A 52 -5.53 11.05 14.29
N LEU A 53 -4.29 10.59 14.35
CA LEU A 53 -3.11 11.45 14.30
C LEU A 53 -2.87 12.07 12.92
N CYS A 54 -3.21 11.36 11.84
CA CYS A 54 -3.13 11.92 10.48
C CYS A 54 -4.30 12.86 10.15
N GLY A 55 -5.41 12.79 10.89
CA GLY A 55 -6.58 13.63 10.66
C GLY A 55 -7.18 13.40 9.26
N GLU A 56 -7.28 14.47 8.47
CA GLU A 56 -7.78 14.41 7.08
C GLU A 56 -6.67 14.25 6.03
N ASP A 57 -5.39 14.21 6.44
CA ASP A 57 -4.26 14.05 5.52
C ASP A 57 -4.13 12.59 5.07
N GLN A 58 -4.94 12.23 4.07
CA GLN A 58 -5.00 10.86 3.55
C GLN A 58 -3.68 10.42 2.90
N GLU A 59 -2.94 11.34 2.29
CA GLU A 59 -1.62 11.02 1.71
C GLU A 59 -0.62 10.67 2.81
N LEU A 60 -0.63 11.42 3.92
CA LEU A 60 0.20 11.15 5.08
C LEU A 60 -0.14 9.79 5.70
N TYR A 61 -1.44 9.52 5.93
CA TYR A 61 -1.87 8.21 6.43
C TYR A 61 -1.44 7.08 5.49
N ASN A 62 -1.67 7.25 4.19
CA ASN A 62 -1.30 6.25 3.18
C ASN A 62 0.21 6.04 3.13
N ALA A 63 1.03 7.07 3.37
CA ALA A 63 2.47 6.91 3.46
C ALA A 63 2.88 6.16 4.75
N LEU A 64 2.35 6.58 5.90
CA LEU A 64 2.77 6.07 7.21
C LEU A 64 2.28 4.65 7.52
N ARG A 65 1.14 4.22 6.99
CA ARG A 65 0.63 2.85 7.20
C ARG A 65 1.54 1.75 6.63
N TRP A 66 2.46 2.10 5.73
CA TRP A 66 3.46 1.17 5.18
C TRP A 66 4.81 1.26 5.91
N VAL A 67 5.07 2.34 6.64
CA VAL A 67 6.35 2.57 7.34
C VAL A 67 6.50 1.48 8.38
N ASN A 68 7.72 0.98 8.56
CA ASN A 68 7.96 -0.02 9.60
C ASN A 68 7.78 0.63 10.98
N LEU A 69 6.65 0.36 11.63
CA LEU A 69 6.22 1.09 12.84
C LEU A 69 6.96 0.69 14.13
N ASP A 70 7.92 -0.24 14.10
CA ASP A 70 8.76 -0.53 15.27
C ASP A 70 10.27 -0.54 14.90
N PRO A 71 10.93 0.62 15.00
CA PRO A 71 12.35 0.78 14.70
C PRO A 71 13.27 0.47 15.89
N ARG A 72 12.74 0.07 17.06
CA ARG A 72 13.57 -0.10 18.27
C ARG A 72 14.64 -1.19 18.07
N GLY A 73 15.86 -0.88 18.50
CA GLY A 73 17.00 -1.79 18.43
C GLY A 73 17.59 -1.98 17.02
N LYS A 74 17.23 -1.14 16.05
CA LYS A 74 17.73 -1.16 14.68
C LYS A 74 18.67 0.02 14.46
N ASP A 75 19.86 -0.21 13.92
CA ASP A 75 20.73 0.86 13.42
C ASP A 75 20.40 1.11 11.94
N PRO A 76 19.96 2.33 11.55
CA PRO A 76 19.63 2.61 10.15
C PRO A 76 20.83 2.44 9.21
N LYS A 77 22.06 2.60 9.69
CA LYS A 77 23.29 2.46 8.88
C LYS A 77 23.52 1.02 8.47
N ASP A 78 23.27 0.05 9.34
CA ASP A 78 23.38 -1.38 9.00
C ASP A 78 22.48 -1.74 7.81
N TYR A 79 21.25 -1.22 7.81
CA TYR A 79 20.31 -1.40 6.71
C TYR A 79 20.74 -0.66 5.45
N GLU A 80 21.25 0.57 5.55
CA GLU A 80 21.79 1.29 4.40
C GLU A 80 22.97 0.58 3.74
N GLU A 81 23.94 0.11 4.53
CA GLU A 81 25.12 -0.59 4.04
C GLU A 81 24.72 -1.89 3.36
N LYS A 82 23.84 -2.66 3.99
CA LYS A 82 23.27 -3.87 3.39
C LYS A 82 22.51 -3.57 2.11
N ALA A 83 21.72 -2.49 2.07
CA ALA A 83 21.00 -2.08 0.87
C ALA A 83 21.94 -1.76 -0.29
N LYS A 84 23.03 -1.03 -0.03
CA LYS A 84 24.06 -0.70 -1.04
C LYS A 84 24.74 -1.96 -1.60
N ALA A 85 25.08 -2.92 -0.73
CA ALA A 85 25.68 -4.19 -1.15
C ALA A 85 24.70 -4.99 -2.04
N LEU A 86 23.45 -5.12 -1.61
CA LEU A 86 22.41 -5.81 -2.38
C LEU A 86 22.11 -5.13 -3.72
N GLU A 87 22.10 -3.79 -3.77
CA GLU A 87 21.92 -3.04 -5.01
C GLU A 87 23.05 -3.33 -5.99
N LYS A 88 24.30 -3.32 -5.51
CA LYS A 88 25.49 -3.64 -6.32
C LYS A 88 25.45 -5.07 -6.86
N ASP A 89 24.91 -6.01 -6.07
CA ASP A 89 24.74 -7.42 -6.45
C ASP A 89 23.50 -7.66 -7.34
N GLY A 90 22.78 -6.61 -7.73
CA GLY A 90 21.58 -6.71 -8.59
C GLY A 90 20.33 -7.24 -7.87
N LYS A 91 20.38 -7.42 -6.54
CA LYS A 91 19.25 -7.87 -5.72
C LYS A 91 18.33 -6.70 -5.37
N LEU A 92 17.71 -6.12 -6.40
CA LEU A 92 17.04 -4.82 -6.30
C LEU A 92 15.84 -4.80 -5.33
N ILE A 93 15.07 -5.89 -5.26
CA ILE A 93 13.93 -6.00 -4.33
C ILE A 93 14.42 -5.96 -2.88
N ASP A 94 15.46 -6.74 -2.56
CA ASP A 94 16.03 -6.79 -1.22
C ASP A 94 16.68 -5.45 -0.85
N ALA A 95 17.41 -4.83 -1.78
CA ALA A 95 17.98 -3.50 -1.61
C ALA A 95 16.90 -2.46 -1.28
N ARG A 96 15.78 -2.47 -2.02
CA ARG A 96 14.65 -1.56 -1.78
C ARG A 96 14.04 -1.76 -0.39
N ILE A 97 13.87 -3.00 0.07
CA ILE A 97 13.34 -3.31 1.40
C ILE A 97 14.29 -2.79 2.50
N ASN A 98 15.61 -2.95 2.32
CA ASN A 98 16.59 -2.45 3.29
C ASN A 98 16.63 -0.92 3.31
N TYR A 99 16.60 -0.24 2.15
CA TYR A 99 16.45 1.22 2.10
C TYR A 99 15.14 1.69 2.75
N TRP A 100 14.03 0.98 2.55
CA TRP A 100 12.76 1.31 3.20
C TRP A 100 12.87 1.22 4.73
N THR A 101 13.57 0.18 5.22
CA THR A 101 13.78 -0.02 6.65
C THR A 101 14.68 1.07 7.23
N ALA A 102 15.82 1.38 6.59
CA ALA A 102 16.69 2.47 7.01
C ALA A 102 15.95 3.82 7.03
N GLY A 103 15.21 4.14 5.96
CA GLY A 103 14.41 5.36 5.87
C GLY A 103 13.35 5.46 6.94
N SER A 104 12.68 4.35 7.28
CA SER A 104 11.71 4.28 8.38
C SER A 104 12.34 4.59 9.74
N VAL A 105 13.55 4.08 9.98
CA VAL A 105 14.28 4.30 11.24
C VAL A 105 14.76 5.76 11.33
N TYR A 106 15.39 6.31 10.29
CA TYR A 106 15.76 7.73 10.26
C TYR A 106 14.56 8.66 10.42
N LEU A 107 13.43 8.31 9.82
CA LEU A 107 12.20 9.08 9.95
C LEU A 107 11.72 9.11 11.41
N TYR A 108 11.85 8.00 12.14
CA TYR A 108 11.58 7.94 13.57
C TYR A 108 12.58 8.75 14.41
N GLU A 109 13.86 8.72 14.06
CA GLU A 109 14.92 9.49 14.73
C GLU A 109 14.83 11.00 14.45
N GLY A 110 13.98 11.42 13.52
CA GLY A 110 13.83 12.82 13.09
C GLY A 110 14.91 13.27 12.09
N GLU A 111 15.69 12.34 11.56
CA GLU A 111 16.78 12.57 10.61
C GLU A 111 16.24 12.73 9.19
N ALA A 112 15.60 13.89 8.94
CA ALA A 112 14.81 14.13 7.73
C ALA A 112 15.59 13.91 6.42
N GLU A 113 16.81 14.43 6.33
CA GLU A 113 17.63 14.33 5.11
C GLU A 113 18.04 12.88 4.81
N ALA A 114 18.42 12.13 5.85
CA ALA A 114 18.79 10.73 5.72
C ALA A 114 17.57 9.86 5.32
N ALA A 115 16.40 10.14 5.92
CA ALA A 115 15.14 9.49 5.56
C ALA A 115 14.79 9.75 4.08
N MET A 116 14.81 11.01 3.64
CA MET A 116 14.51 11.39 2.26
C MET A 116 15.44 10.70 1.25
N LYS A 117 16.74 10.61 1.56
CA LYS A 117 17.70 9.91 0.72
C LYS A 117 17.33 8.43 0.55
N CYS A 118 16.97 7.77 1.65
CA CYS A 118 16.53 6.36 1.63
C CYS A 118 15.24 6.18 0.83
N PHE A 119 14.23 7.04 1.02
CA PHE A 119 12.98 6.95 0.28
C PHE A 119 13.13 7.33 -1.21
N SER A 120 14.08 8.19 -1.54
CA SER A 120 14.46 8.48 -2.93
C SER A 120 15.02 7.23 -3.61
N LYS A 121 15.92 6.51 -2.93
CA LYS A 121 16.41 5.20 -3.41
C LYS A 121 15.28 4.18 -3.53
N CYS A 122 14.31 4.17 -2.61
CA CYS A 122 13.14 3.29 -2.71
C CYS A 122 12.33 3.58 -3.98
N ALA A 123 12.04 4.85 -4.27
CA ALA A 123 11.32 5.26 -5.48
C ALA A 123 12.07 4.88 -6.76
N GLU A 124 13.38 5.15 -6.81
CA GLU A 124 14.25 4.79 -7.93
C GLU A 124 14.22 3.27 -8.20
N LEU A 125 14.47 2.46 -7.17
CA LEU A 125 14.50 1.01 -7.30
C LEU A 125 13.13 0.44 -7.62
N HIS A 126 12.06 0.98 -7.04
CA HIS A 126 10.69 0.55 -7.34
C HIS A 126 10.37 0.76 -8.82
N SER A 127 10.68 1.94 -9.35
CA SER A 127 10.51 2.27 -10.76
C SER A 127 11.29 1.31 -11.66
N LYS A 128 12.55 0.99 -11.32
CA LYS A 128 13.35 0.00 -12.07
C LYS A 128 12.75 -1.41 -12.03
N ILE A 129 12.22 -1.84 -10.88
CA ILE A 129 11.71 -3.20 -10.68
C ILE A 129 10.35 -3.41 -11.36
N PHE A 130 9.52 -2.36 -11.40
CA PHE A 130 8.14 -2.43 -11.88
C PHE A 130 7.91 -1.55 -13.10
N ASP A 131 8.89 -1.48 -14.00
CA ASP A 131 8.80 -0.85 -15.33
C ASP A 131 8.19 0.56 -15.30
N GLY A 132 8.78 1.45 -14.50
CA GLY A 132 8.35 2.85 -14.39
C GLY A 132 7.22 3.09 -13.39
N ALA A 133 6.63 2.05 -12.78
CA ALA A 133 5.56 2.23 -11.81
C ALA A 133 5.99 3.12 -10.63
N ARG A 134 5.05 3.91 -10.12
CA ARG A 134 5.23 4.78 -8.96
C ARG A 134 4.65 4.13 -7.72
N HIS A 135 5.29 4.34 -6.58
CA HIS A 135 4.77 3.95 -5.27
C HIS A 135 4.50 5.21 -4.44
N GLU A 136 3.23 5.47 -4.14
CA GLU A 136 2.77 6.73 -3.54
C GLU A 136 3.49 7.06 -2.23
N ALA A 137 3.69 6.07 -1.35
CA ALA A 137 4.40 6.29 -0.09
C ALA A 137 5.86 6.75 -0.31
N PHE A 138 6.55 6.23 -1.33
CA PHE A 138 7.93 6.62 -1.62
C PHE A 138 7.96 8.03 -2.24
N GLU A 139 7.01 8.32 -3.12
CA GLU A 139 6.84 9.65 -3.72
C GLU A 139 6.50 10.71 -2.69
N TYR A 140 5.73 10.36 -1.67
CA TYR A 140 5.39 11.26 -0.57
C TYR A 140 6.60 11.51 0.33
N LEU A 141 7.23 10.44 0.82
CA LEU A 141 8.29 10.51 1.84
C LEU A 141 9.68 10.84 1.27
N LYS A 142 9.87 10.84 -0.05
CA LYS A 142 11.10 11.41 -0.63
C LYS A 142 11.11 12.94 -0.63
N ARG A 143 9.97 13.60 -0.37
CA ARG A 143 9.82 15.06 -0.39
C ARG A 143 9.94 15.63 1.02
N ARG A 144 10.61 16.77 1.15
CA ARG A 144 10.79 17.47 2.43
C ARG A 144 9.48 17.73 3.16
N GLY A 145 8.47 18.27 2.48
CA GLY A 145 7.16 18.51 3.08
C GLY A 145 6.42 17.24 3.54
N GLY A 146 6.68 16.08 2.93
CA GLY A 146 6.11 14.81 3.39
C GLY A 146 6.80 14.31 4.66
N VAL A 147 8.12 14.42 4.71
CA VAL A 147 8.92 14.03 5.89
C VAL A 147 8.67 14.94 7.09
N ASP A 148 8.64 16.26 6.88
CA ASP A 148 8.39 17.23 7.96
C ASP A 148 7.01 17.03 8.61
N LYS A 149 6.00 16.56 7.84
CA LYS A 149 4.69 16.16 8.38
C LYS A 149 4.71 14.80 9.08
N ALA A 150 5.47 13.84 8.55
CA ALA A 150 5.53 12.48 9.04
C ALA A 150 6.22 12.34 10.40
N ILE A 151 7.32 13.07 10.62
CA ILE A 151 8.11 13.01 11.86
C ILE A 151 7.24 13.25 13.12
N PRO A 152 6.51 14.38 13.26
CA PRO A 152 5.73 14.65 14.47
C PRO A 152 4.60 13.63 14.69
N VAL A 153 3.95 13.16 13.62
CA VAL A 153 2.90 12.14 13.71
C VAL A 153 3.45 10.80 14.20
N LEU A 154 4.58 10.34 13.65
CA LEU A 154 5.21 9.11 14.08
C LEU A 154 5.69 9.20 15.53
N LYS A 155 6.27 10.34 15.94
CA LYS A 155 6.68 10.56 17.33
C LYS A 155 5.48 10.44 18.28
N ALA A 156 4.37 11.13 17.98
CA ALA A 156 3.15 11.07 18.78
C ALA A 156 2.52 9.67 18.81
N TYR A 157 2.52 8.97 17.67
CA TYR A 157 2.05 7.59 17.57
C TYR A 157 2.82 6.67 18.51
N MET A 158 4.15 6.78 18.52
CA MET A 158 5.02 5.94 19.33
C MET A 158 4.89 6.26 20.82
N GLU A 159 4.85 7.53 21.20
CA GLU A 159 4.61 7.94 22.59
C GLU A 159 3.30 7.34 23.14
N LYS A 160 2.21 7.41 22.38
CA LYS A 160 0.91 6.87 22.79
C LYS A 160 0.90 5.34 22.79
N ALA A 161 1.36 4.71 21.71
CA ALA A 161 1.36 3.26 21.57
C ALA A 161 2.26 2.55 22.58
N PHE A 162 3.35 3.18 23.06
CA PHE A 162 4.24 2.59 24.06
C PHE A 162 3.81 2.86 25.50
N VAL A 163 3.19 4.00 25.79
CA VAL A 163 2.58 4.24 27.11
C VAL A 163 1.47 3.23 27.38
N GLU A 164 0.63 2.95 26.38
CA GLU A 164 -0.45 1.96 26.50
C GLU A 164 0.10 0.54 26.78
N LYS A 165 1.14 0.11 26.06
CA LYS A 165 1.78 -1.20 26.28
C LYS A 165 2.50 -1.31 27.63
N GLY A 166 3.07 -0.22 28.13
CA GLY A 166 3.66 -0.19 29.48
C GLY A 166 2.59 -0.32 30.57
N ALA A 167 1.47 0.40 30.42
CA ALA A 167 0.37 0.41 31.37
C ALA A 167 -0.44 -0.90 31.43
N GLU A 168 -0.44 -1.71 30.36
CA GLU A 168 -1.03 -3.06 30.36
C GLU A 168 -0.13 -4.07 31.10
N LYS A 169 1.20 -3.92 30.98
CA LYS A 169 2.19 -4.81 31.60
C LYS A 169 2.29 -4.64 33.11
N GLU A 170 1.93 -3.47 33.64
CA GLU A 170 1.83 -3.23 35.09
C GLU A 170 0.48 -3.68 35.70
N ARG A 171 -0.51 -3.96 34.84
CA ARG A 171 -1.85 -4.43 35.25
C ARG A 171 -2.04 -5.95 35.12
N SER A 172 -1.02 -6.67 34.66
CA SER A 172 -1.01 -8.14 34.49
C SER A 172 -0.02 -8.79 35.45
#